data_AF-A0A1E7NFW7-F1
#
_entry.id   AF-A0A1E7NFW7-F1
#
_cell.length_a   1.000
_cell.length_b   1.000
_cell.length_c   1.000
_cell.angle_alpha   90.00
_cell.angle_beta   90.00
_cell.angle_gamma   90.00
#
_symmetry.space_group_name_H-M   'P 1'
#
loop_
_entity.id
_entity.type
_entity.pdbx_description
1 polymer ?
#
loop_
_entity_poly.entity_id
_entity_poly.type
_entity_poly.pdbx_seq_one_letter_code
_entity_poly.pdbx_strand_id
1 'polypeptide(L)'
;MVKCLAEGRDPRTTPASELAQGKPVTVDADADQDEVLRLMEEHRDRLPTDVVAHLGAQLPSLVRGVFYEGWNPHPTPAKFERQEYLDRFSHEASLPTEDAEDIVRAVTRAVFLHIPPEQLEHVFDTLPHDLRSLVTPAA
;
A
#
# COMPACT_ATOMS: atom_id res chain seq x y z
N MET A 1 -2.23 0.73 -20.26
CA MET A 1 -2.15 -0.70 -20.62
C MET A 1 -2.50 -1.49 -19.38
N VAL A 2 -3.60 -2.26 -19.38
CA VAL A 2 -3.92 -3.21 -18.30
C VAL A 2 -3.04 -4.44 -18.52
N LYS A 3 -2.10 -4.73 -17.61
CA LYS A 3 -1.41 -6.01 -17.61
C LYS A 3 -2.36 -7.04 -17.00
N CYS A 4 -2.75 -8.03 -17.79
CA CYS A 4 -3.57 -9.14 -17.30
C CYS A 4 -2.75 -9.92 -16.28
N LEU A 5 -3.20 -9.97 -15.02
CA LEU A 5 -2.56 -10.76 -13.95
C LEU A 5 -2.56 -12.28 -14.26
N ALA A 6 -3.39 -12.72 -15.20
CA ALA A 6 -3.59 -14.12 -15.56
C ALA A 6 -3.15 -14.45 -17.00
N GLU A 7 -2.26 -13.64 -17.59
CA GLU A 7 -1.83 -13.85 -18.98
C GLU A 7 -1.27 -15.27 -19.20
N GLY A 8 -1.88 -16.02 -20.13
CA GLY A 8 -1.51 -17.41 -20.46
C GLY A 8 -2.08 -18.51 -19.54
N ARG A 9 -2.94 -18.18 -18.56
CA ARG A 9 -3.56 -19.16 -17.65
C ARG A 9 -5.00 -19.50 -18.03
N ASP A 10 -5.43 -20.75 -17.79
CA ASP A 10 -6.82 -21.19 -18.01
C ASP A 10 -7.67 -20.90 -16.75
N PRO A 11 -8.71 -20.05 -16.86
CA PRO A 11 -9.55 -19.67 -15.71
C PRO A 11 -10.34 -20.84 -15.10
N ARG A 12 -10.44 -21.98 -15.77
CA ARG A 12 -11.10 -23.18 -15.23
C ARG A 12 -10.19 -23.99 -14.30
N THR A 13 -8.88 -23.80 -14.40
CA THR A 13 -7.89 -24.59 -13.66
C THR A 13 -7.01 -23.74 -12.74
N THR A 14 -6.95 -22.42 -12.96
CA THR A 14 -6.21 -21.51 -12.07
C THR A 14 -7.17 -20.83 -11.11
N PRO A 15 -7.22 -21.25 -9.84
CA PRO A 15 -8.08 -20.60 -8.86
C PRO A 15 -7.60 -19.18 -8.59
N ALA A 16 -8.54 -18.26 -8.33
CA ALA A 16 -8.22 -16.86 -8.04
C ALA A 16 -7.27 -16.70 -6.84
N SER A 17 -7.29 -17.64 -5.89
CA SER A 17 -6.37 -17.67 -4.74
C SER A 17 -4.90 -17.82 -5.14
N GLU A 18 -4.57 -18.41 -6.28
CA GLU A 18 -3.19 -18.53 -6.76
C GLU A 18 -2.65 -17.23 -7.37
N LEU A 19 -3.53 -16.29 -7.72
CA LEU A 19 -3.17 -15.01 -8.33
C LEU A 19 -3.38 -13.84 -7.37
N ALA A 20 -4.19 -14.02 -6.33
CA ALA A 20 -4.51 -12.98 -5.38
C ALA A 20 -3.35 -12.73 -4.40
N GLN A 21 -2.97 -11.47 -4.23
CA GLN A 21 -2.02 -11.04 -3.20
C GLN A 21 -2.66 -10.89 -1.81
N GLY A 22 -3.86 -11.45 -1.62
CA GLY A 22 -4.68 -11.35 -0.42
C GLY A 22 -5.94 -12.22 -0.51
N LYS A 23 -6.76 -12.22 0.54
CA LYS A 23 -8.03 -12.97 0.52
C LYS A 23 -8.96 -12.34 -0.52
N PRO A 24 -9.41 -13.08 -1.55
CA PRO A 24 -10.34 -12.55 -2.54
C PRO A 24 -11.66 -12.22 -1.87
N VAL A 25 -12.18 -11.05 -2.22
CA VAL A 25 -13.53 -10.62 -1.87
C VAL A 25 -14.43 -11.05 -3.02
N THR A 26 -15.46 -11.82 -2.72
CA THR A 26 -16.42 -12.33 -3.70
C THR A 26 -17.78 -11.74 -3.41
N VAL A 27 -18.53 -11.48 -4.46
CA VAL A 27 -19.94 -11.13 -4.40
C VAL A 27 -20.72 -12.24 -5.11
N ASP A 28 -21.86 -12.62 -4.55
CA ASP A 28 -22.73 -13.61 -5.18
C ASP A 28 -23.26 -13.09 -6.53
N ALA A 29 -23.52 -14.00 -7.47
CA ALA A 29 -23.93 -13.62 -8.82
C ALA A 29 -25.34 -13.01 -8.88
N ASP A 30 -26.15 -13.26 -7.85
CA ASP A 30 -27.49 -12.73 -7.63
C ASP A 30 -27.53 -11.57 -6.64
N ALA A 31 -26.37 -11.10 -6.16
CA ALA A 31 -26.29 -9.92 -5.31
C ALA A 31 -26.90 -8.69 -6.00
N ASP A 32 -27.56 -7.85 -5.20
CA ASP A 32 -28.12 -6.61 -5.72
C ASP A 32 -27.03 -5.58 -6.04
N GLN A 33 -27.37 -4.59 -6.87
CA GLN A 33 -26.42 -3.57 -7.29
C GLN A 33 -25.89 -2.76 -6.10
N ASP A 34 -26.70 -2.55 -5.07
CA ASP A 34 -26.34 -1.78 -3.89
C ASP A 34 -25.32 -2.52 -3.01
N GLU A 35 -25.41 -3.85 -2.92
CA GLU A 35 -24.45 -4.72 -2.27
C GLU A 35 -23.12 -4.69 -3.00
N VAL A 36 -23.12 -4.82 -4.33
CA VAL A 36 -21.90 -4.73 -5.14
C VAL A 36 -21.20 -3.38 -4.93
N LEU A 37 -21.97 -2.28 -4.96
CA LEU A 37 -21.45 -0.92 -4.79
C LEU A 37 -20.88 -0.71 -3.38
N ARG A 38 -21.61 -1.13 -2.34
CA ARG A 38 -21.13 -1.05 -0.95
C ARG A 38 -19.83 -1.82 -0.74
N LEU A 39 -19.74 -3.03 -1.31
CA LEU A 39 -18.53 -3.84 -1.23
C LEU A 39 -17.34 -3.15 -1.93
N MET A 40 -17.59 -2.54 -3.08
CA MET A 40 -16.59 -1.78 -3.80
C MET A 40 -16.12 -0.55 -3.01
N GLU A 41 -17.03 0.19 -2.38
CA GLU A 41 -16.71 1.34 -1.52
C GLU A 41 -15.90 0.95 -0.28
N GLU A 42 -16.30 -0.12 0.43
CA GLU A 42 -15.59 -0.60 1.62
C GLU A 42 -14.14 -0.96 1.32
N HIS A 43 -13.90 -1.59 0.16
CA HIS A 43 -12.56 -2.04 -0.22
C HIS A 43 -11.74 -0.97 -0.94
N ARG A 44 -12.38 0.04 -1.54
CA ARG A 44 -11.73 1.19 -2.20
C ARG A 44 -10.75 1.90 -1.26
N ASP A 45 -11.13 2.11 -0.01
CA ASP A 45 -10.35 2.91 0.95
C ASP A 45 -9.04 2.23 1.39
N ARG A 46 -8.85 0.95 1.05
CA ARG A 46 -7.63 0.17 1.31
C ARG A 46 -6.70 0.09 0.10
N LEU A 47 -7.13 0.60 -1.05
CA LEU A 47 -6.35 0.56 -2.28
C LEU A 47 -5.55 1.86 -2.47
N PRO A 48 -4.33 1.77 -3.05
CA PRO A 48 -3.60 2.95 -3.48
C PRO A 48 -4.44 3.83 -4.42
N THR A 49 -4.30 5.14 -4.30
CA THR A 49 -5.11 6.13 -5.04
C THR A 49 -5.06 5.92 -6.56
N ASP A 50 -3.91 5.54 -7.10
CA ASP A 50 -3.71 5.26 -8.54
C ASP A 50 -4.47 4.00 -8.99
N VAL A 51 -4.53 2.97 -8.13
CA VAL A 51 -5.31 1.75 -8.38
C VAL A 51 -6.81 2.07 -8.34
N VAL A 52 -7.27 2.85 -7.38
CA VAL A 52 -8.68 3.31 -7.29
C VAL A 52 -9.07 4.13 -8.52
N ALA A 53 -8.20 5.04 -8.97
CA ALA A 53 -8.41 5.83 -10.18
C ALA A 53 -8.52 4.94 -11.42
N HIS A 54 -7.66 3.92 -11.54
CA HIS A 54 -7.68 2.99 -12.66
C HIS A 54 -8.95 2.13 -12.66
N LEU A 55 -9.38 1.63 -11.50
CA LEU A 55 -10.61 0.86 -11.36
C LEU A 55 -11.83 1.69 -11.75
N GLY A 56 -11.96 2.91 -11.22
CA GLY A 56 -13.09 3.80 -11.53
C GLY A 56 -13.17 4.15 -13.02
N ALA A 57 -12.04 4.25 -13.73
CA ALA A 57 -12.02 4.48 -15.17
C ALA A 57 -12.67 3.34 -16.00
N GLN A 58 -12.69 2.11 -15.47
CA GLN A 58 -13.32 0.95 -16.12
C GLN A 58 -14.82 0.83 -15.83
N LEU A 59 -15.36 1.63 -14.90
CA LEU A 59 -16.76 1.54 -14.52
C LEU A 59 -17.66 2.34 -15.48
N PRO A 60 -18.91 1.91 -15.71
CA PRO A 60 -19.93 2.71 -16.38
C PRO A 60 -20.08 4.10 -15.75
N SER A 61 -20.46 5.11 -16.54
CA SER A 61 -20.53 6.51 -16.08
C SER A 61 -21.42 6.72 -14.86
N LEU A 62 -22.57 6.03 -14.81
CA LEU A 62 -23.49 6.10 -13.67
C LEU A 62 -22.88 5.54 -12.39
N VAL A 63 -22.19 4.39 -12.50
CA VAL A 63 -21.53 3.71 -11.38
C VAL A 63 -20.35 4.52 -10.85
N ARG A 64 -19.63 5.24 -11.72
CA ARG A 64 -18.53 6.13 -11.32
C ARG A 64 -18.97 7.21 -10.33
N GLY A 65 -20.18 7.75 -10.49
CA GLY A 65 -20.71 8.76 -9.57
C GLY A 65 -20.79 8.24 -8.15
N VAL A 66 -21.41 7.08 -7.97
CA VAL A 66 -21.56 6.39 -6.68
C VAL A 66 -20.19 5.93 -6.15
N PHE A 67 -19.37 5.31 -6.99
CA PHE A 67 -18.04 4.81 -6.61
C PHE A 67 -17.07 5.89 -6.09
N TYR A 68 -17.23 7.15 -6.49
CA TYR A 68 -16.43 8.28 -5.97
C TYR A 68 -17.17 9.14 -4.94
N GLU A 69 -18.45 8.87 -4.68
CA GLU A 69 -19.25 9.62 -3.73
C GLU A 69 -18.66 9.49 -2.32
N GLY A 70 -18.50 10.63 -1.64
CA GLY A 70 -17.97 10.71 -0.28
C GLY A 70 -16.52 10.25 -0.10
N TRP A 71 -15.79 9.91 -1.17
CA TRP A 71 -14.42 9.42 -1.05
C TRP A 71 -13.45 10.51 -0.60
N ASN A 72 -12.71 10.24 0.48
CA ASN A 72 -11.60 11.07 0.95
C ASN A 72 -10.30 10.25 0.87
N PRO A 73 -9.51 10.35 -0.22
CA PRO A 73 -8.27 9.61 -0.33
C PRO A 73 -7.29 10.06 0.75
N HIS A 74 -6.99 9.19 1.71
CA HIS A 74 -5.88 9.42 2.64
C HIS A 74 -4.58 9.46 1.81
N PRO A 75 -3.72 10.48 1.98
CA PRO A 75 -2.55 10.63 1.13
C PRO A 75 -1.66 9.39 1.22
N THR A 76 -1.36 8.81 0.05
CA THR A 76 -0.23 7.93 -0.23
C THR A 76 0.97 8.29 0.66
N PRO A 77 1.72 7.33 1.24
CA PRO A 77 2.95 7.63 1.96
C PRO A 77 3.79 8.56 1.09
N ALA A 78 4.00 9.79 1.56
CA ALA A 78 4.70 10.77 0.75
C ALA A 78 6.11 10.24 0.49
N LYS A 79 6.59 10.44 -0.74
CA LYS A 79 8.00 10.22 -1.05
C LYS A 79 8.79 11.28 -0.30
N PHE A 80 9.20 10.97 0.91
CA PHE A 80 10.01 11.88 1.70
C PHE A 80 11.44 11.86 1.18
N GLU A 81 12.00 13.05 1.00
CA GLU A 81 13.45 13.19 0.96
C GLU A 81 14.03 12.92 2.36
N ARG A 82 15.31 12.56 2.45
CA ARG A 82 15.96 12.17 3.71
C ARG A 82 15.75 13.20 4.83
N GLN A 83 15.95 14.48 4.53
CA GLN A 83 15.85 15.54 5.54
C GLN A 83 14.41 15.71 6.03
N GLU A 84 13.44 15.67 5.12
CA GLU A 84 12.01 15.78 5.44
C GLU A 84 11.54 14.64 6.36
N TYR A 85 12.06 13.43 6.15
CA TYR A 85 11.81 12.30 7.04
C TYR A 85 12.39 12.53 8.45
N LEU A 86 13.62 13.03 8.55
CA LEU A 86 14.29 13.29 9.83
C LEU A 86 13.60 14.40 10.63
N ASP A 87 13.23 15.49 9.95
CA ASP A 87 12.52 16.63 10.56
C ASP A 87 11.17 16.17 11.14
N ARG A 88 10.45 15.33 10.39
CA ARG A 88 9.18 14.75 10.83
C ARG A 88 9.35 13.77 11.99
N PHE A 89 10.33 12.87 11.91
CA PHE A 89 10.62 11.92 12.99
C PHE A 89 10.98 12.64 14.28
N SER A 90 11.82 13.68 14.20
CA SER A 90 12.16 14.56 15.33
C SER A 90 10.92 15.20 15.93
N HIS A 91 10.02 15.75 15.09
CA HIS A 91 8.79 16.37 15.55
C HIS A 91 7.83 15.38 16.23
N GLU A 92 7.56 14.23 15.60
CA GLU A 92 6.62 13.22 16.11
C GLU A 92 7.13 12.53 17.38
N ALA A 93 8.44 12.26 17.46
CA ALA A 93 9.05 11.66 18.64
C ALA A 93 9.40 12.68 19.74
N SER A 94 9.19 13.98 19.50
CA SER A 94 9.60 15.07 20.40
C SER A 94 11.08 15.01 20.79
N LEU A 95 11.94 14.78 19.78
CA LEU A 95 13.40 14.64 19.92
C LEU A 95 14.13 15.85 19.32
N PRO A 96 15.32 16.21 19.82
CA PRO A 96 16.19 17.17 19.14
C PRO A 96 16.50 16.72 17.71
N THR A 97 16.49 17.64 16.76
CA THR A 97 16.68 17.31 15.33
C THR A 97 18.09 16.76 15.06
N GLU A 98 19.09 17.21 15.83
CA GLU A 98 20.45 16.71 15.79
C GLU A 98 20.59 15.23 16.19
N ASP A 99 19.68 14.72 17.02
CA ASP A 99 19.70 13.33 17.51
C ASP A 99 18.89 12.38 16.62
N ALA A 100 18.06 12.93 15.73
CA ALA A 100 17.06 12.17 14.96
C ALA A 100 17.70 11.07 14.11
N GLU A 101 18.81 11.37 13.43
CA GLU A 101 19.48 10.41 12.56
C GLU A 101 20.06 9.23 13.33
N ASP A 102 20.76 9.50 14.44
CA ASP A 102 21.35 8.47 15.28
C ASP A 102 20.28 7.58 15.93
N ILE A 103 19.17 8.19 16.37
CA ILE A 103 18.04 7.46 16.96
C ILE A 103 17.32 6.62 15.92
N VAL A 104 17.06 7.12 14.70
CA VAL A 104 16.46 6.32 13.62
C VAL A 104 17.34 5.11 13.30
N ARG A 105 18.66 5.30 13.21
CA ARG A 105 19.61 4.20 12.98
C ARG A 105 19.58 3.19 14.12
N ALA A 106 19.55 3.64 15.38
CA ALA A 106 19.50 2.77 16.55
C ALA A 106 18.19 1.98 16.63
N VAL A 107 17.04 2.64 16.43
CA VAL A 107 15.72 2.01 16.39
C VAL A 107 15.66 1.00 15.25
N THR A 108 16.14 1.37 14.08
CA THR A 108 16.15 0.46 12.94
C THR A 108 17.03 -0.76 13.23
N ARG A 109 18.23 -0.55 13.79
CA ARG A 109 19.10 -1.66 14.20
C ARG A 109 18.41 -2.57 15.23
N ALA A 110 17.69 -2.00 16.20
CA ALA A 110 16.92 -2.80 17.17
C ALA A 110 15.83 -3.63 16.47
N VAL A 111 15.15 -3.06 15.47
CA VAL A 111 14.19 -3.79 14.63
C VAL A 111 14.87 -4.95 13.90
N PHE A 112 16.05 -4.74 13.31
CA PHE A 112 16.85 -5.80 12.67
C PHE A 112 17.29 -6.91 13.62
N LEU A 113 17.50 -6.59 14.89
CA LEU A 113 17.88 -7.59 15.90
C LEU A 113 16.69 -8.41 16.39
N HIS A 114 15.45 -7.99 16.11
CA HIS A 114 14.24 -8.60 16.66
C HIS A 114 13.29 -9.15 15.60
N ILE A 115 13.45 -8.74 14.35
CA ILE A 115 12.64 -9.23 13.22
C ILE A 115 13.54 -10.07 12.30
N PRO A 116 13.11 -11.29 11.90
CA PRO A 116 13.85 -12.13 10.97
C PRO A 116 14.12 -11.38 9.65
N PRO A 117 15.32 -11.53 9.05
CA PRO A 117 15.70 -10.81 7.83
C PRO A 117 14.74 -11.07 6.66
N GLU A 118 14.17 -12.27 6.60
CA GLU A 118 13.15 -12.72 5.65
C GLU A 118 11.89 -11.82 5.65
N GLN A 119 11.53 -11.25 6.80
CA GLN A 119 10.36 -10.38 6.93
C GLN A 119 10.67 -8.91 6.65
N LEU A 120 11.94 -8.52 6.74
CA LEU A 120 12.38 -7.14 6.53
C LEU A 120 12.65 -6.82 5.06
N GLU A 121 12.97 -7.83 4.24
CA GLU A 121 13.28 -7.68 2.81
C GLU A 121 12.15 -6.95 2.05
N HIS A 122 10.89 -7.36 2.29
CA HIS A 122 9.70 -6.74 1.68
C HIS A 122 9.45 -5.31 2.14
N VAL A 123 9.84 -4.94 3.36
CA VAL A 123 9.70 -3.58 3.88
C VAL A 123 10.68 -2.65 3.18
N PHE A 124 11.93 -3.08 2.96
CA PHE A 124 12.93 -2.27 2.28
C PHE A 124 12.58 -1.98 0.82
N ASP A 125 11.94 -2.92 0.12
CA ASP A 125 11.51 -2.73 -1.26
C ASP A 125 10.51 -1.58 -1.44
N THR A 126 9.80 -1.21 -0.37
CA THR A 126 8.85 -0.09 -0.39
C THR A 126 9.48 1.27 -0.08
N LEU A 127 10.73 1.30 0.40
CA LEU A 127 11.40 2.55 0.80
C LEU A 127 12.21 3.20 -0.35
N PRO A 128 12.14 4.53 -0.50
CA PRO A 128 13.04 5.30 -1.37
C PRO A 128 14.53 5.04 -1.07
N HIS A 129 15.37 5.11 -2.10
CA HIS A 129 16.82 4.80 -2.03
C HIS A 129 17.56 5.62 -0.94
N ASP A 130 17.17 6.88 -0.77
CA ASP A 130 17.80 7.80 0.19
C ASP A 130 17.46 7.47 1.65
N LEU A 131 16.30 6.86 1.88
CA LEU A 131 15.89 6.35 3.19
C LEU A 131 16.51 4.99 3.45
N ARG A 132 16.59 4.11 2.44
CA ARG A 132 17.27 2.81 2.52
C ARG A 132 18.68 2.93 3.07
N SER A 133 19.45 3.90 2.58
CA SER A 133 20.83 4.16 3.05
C SER A 133 20.93 4.73 4.47
N LEU A 134 19.84 5.27 5.02
CA LEU A 134 19.77 5.74 6.41
C LEU A 134 19.37 4.61 7.37
N VAL A 135 18.50 3.71 6.93
CA VAL A 135 17.94 2.63 7.76
C VAL A 135 18.74 1.33 7.68
N THR A 136 19.52 1.11 6.62
CA THR A 136 20.36 -0.09 6.52
C THR A 136 21.61 0.09 7.41
N PRO A 137 21.86 -0.78 8.41
CA PRO A 137 23.06 -0.70 9.22
C PRO A 137 24.30 -0.86 8.33
N ALA A 138 25.31 -0.01 8.51
CA ALA A 138 26.64 -0.30 7.97
C ALA A 138 27.15 -1.60 8.63
N ALA A 139 27.68 -2.51 7.81
CA ALA A 139 28.23 -3.80 8.24
C ALA A 139 29.38 -3.62 9.24
#